data_AF-A0A9W5B4C3-F1
#
_entry.id   AF-A0A9W5B4C3-F1
#
_cell.length_a   1.000
_cell.length_b   1.000
_cell.length_c   1.000
_cell.angle_alpha   90.00
_cell.angle_beta   90.00
_cell.angle_gamma   90.00
#
_symmetry.space_group_name_H-M   'P 1'
#
loop_
_entity.id
_entity.type
_entity.pdbx_description
1 polymer ?
#
loop_
_entity_poly.entity_id
_entity_poly.type
_entity_poly.pdbx_seq_one_letter_code
_entity_poly.pdbx_strand_id
1 'polypeptide(L)'
;MVCAALEMRHTCKGIVGSNPTLSARLYLLSASYLQDLGFLNPRDSELTLLTDVNIHRIIRRSSTFGPVYSEDVTPQDDGKADRGIFFIFISARAYDTIEFMQQEWINRGNFVDLGEERDPIVGLHEEDGQFTIPQTPVRKRVDGVQTFNVMKGGEYLFMPSLSALKWIADAGWKRQPADASAQ
;
A
#
# COMPACT_ATOMS: atom_id res chain seq x y z
N MET A 1 -12.01 -7.36 -14.89
CA MET A 1 -11.70 -7.01 -13.48
C MET A 1 -10.25 -6.57 -13.46
N VAL A 2 -9.91 -5.43 -12.86
CA VAL A 2 -8.54 -4.90 -12.93
C VAL A 2 -7.77 -5.32 -11.68
N CYS A 3 -6.57 -5.83 -11.89
CA CYS A 3 -5.63 -6.25 -10.87
C CYS A 3 -4.44 -5.29 -10.91
N ALA A 4 -4.03 -4.73 -9.79
CA ALA A 4 -2.73 -4.08 -9.71
C ALA A 4 -1.78 -4.97 -8.92
N ALA A 5 -0.55 -5.11 -9.41
CA ALA A 5 0.53 -5.78 -8.71
C ALA A 5 1.62 -4.76 -8.45
N LEU A 6 1.91 -4.47 -7.18
CA LEU A 6 2.99 -3.57 -6.77
C LEU A 6 4.05 -4.33 -5.97
N GLU A 7 5.32 -4.13 -6.29
CA GLU A 7 6.43 -4.58 -5.44
C GLU A 7 6.76 -3.45 -4.46
N MET A 8 6.47 -3.67 -3.17
CA MET A 8 6.89 -2.78 -2.10
C MET A 8 8.00 -3.45 -1.31
N ARG A 9 9.15 -2.79 -1.18
CA ARG A 9 10.23 -3.21 -0.29
C ARG A 9 10.12 -2.53 1.04
N HIS A 10 10.44 -3.24 2.12
CA HIS A 10 10.58 -2.62 3.41
C HIS A 10 11.98 -2.02 3.57
N THR A 11 12.03 -0.80 4.09
CA THR A 11 13.26 -0.12 4.51
C THR A 11 13.07 0.37 5.94
N CYS A 12 13.82 -0.17 6.88
CA CYS A 12 14.06 0.38 8.22
C CYS A 12 15.02 1.59 8.19
N LYS A 13 14.81 2.55 7.30
CA LYS A 13 15.66 3.74 7.21
C LYS A 13 15.27 4.69 8.35
N GLY A 14 15.97 4.58 9.49
CA GLY A 14 16.00 5.58 10.56
C GLY A 14 15.43 5.19 11.94
N ILE A 15 15.57 3.92 12.36
CA ILE A 15 15.57 3.57 13.80
C ILE A 15 16.93 3.94 14.42
N VAL A 16 17.37 5.19 14.26
CA VAL A 16 18.52 5.72 14.97
C VAL A 16 18.00 6.43 16.21
N GLY A 17 17.87 5.69 17.31
CA GLY A 17 17.72 6.28 18.64
C GLY A 17 16.58 5.75 19.52
N SER A 18 15.65 4.95 19.01
CA SER A 18 14.60 4.33 19.84
C SER A 18 14.75 2.81 19.89
N ASN A 19 14.64 2.30 21.12
CA ASN A 19 14.77 0.89 21.50
C ASN A 19 14.06 -0.06 20.49
N PRO A 20 14.70 -1.13 19.98
CA PRO A 20 14.08 -2.04 19.01
C PRO A 20 12.75 -2.65 19.49
N THR A 21 12.53 -2.75 20.80
CA THR A 21 11.22 -3.15 21.38
C THR A 21 10.10 -2.14 21.15
N LEU A 22 10.42 -0.85 20.98
CA LEU A 22 9.48 0.21 20.65
C LEU A 22 9.02 0.10 19.19
N SER A 23 9.86 -0.35 18.26
CA SER A 23 9.50 -0.55 16.84
C SER A 23 8.48 -1.68 16.66
N ALA A 24 8.70 -2.85 17.26
CA ALA A 24 7.74 -3.94 17.25
C ALA A 24 6.45 -3.57 17.99
N ARG A 25 6.54 -2.83 19.11
CA ARG A 25 5.35 -2.28 19.79
C ARG A 25 4.63 -1.24 18.95
N LEU A 26 5.31 -0.34 18.25
CA LEU A 26 4.68 0.67 17.39
C LEU A 26 4.02 0.00 16.20
N TYR A 27 4.62 -1.04 15.62
CA TYR A 27 4.02 -1.88 14.58
C TYR A 27 2.78 -2.64 15.07
N LEU A 28 2.80 -3.19 16.29
CA LEU A 28 1.66 -3.90 16.86
C LEU A 28 0.55 -2.94 17.32
N LEU A 29 0.91 -1.80 17.92
CA LEU A 29 -0.03 -0.72 18.27
C LEU A 29 -0.61 -0.07 17.03
N SER A 30 0.19 0.20 15.99
CA SER A 30 -0.28 0.70 14.70
C SER A 30 -1.11 -0.35 13.96
N ALA A 31 -0.81 -1.65 14.06
CA ALA A 31 -1.63 -2.69 13.46
C ALA A 31 -3.01 -2.81 14.11
N SER A 32 -3.10 -2.73 15.44
CA SER A 32 -4.39 -2.66 16.14
C SER A 32 -5.13 -1.35 15.84
N TYR A 33 -4.40 -0.26 15.63
CA TYR A 33 -4.98 1.06 15.43
C TYR A 33 -5.37 1.38 13.97
N LEU A 34 -4.63 0.89 12.98
CA LEU A 34 -5.01 0.90 11.57
C LEU A 34 -6.26 0.06 11.32
N GLN A 35 -6.56 -0.90 12.20
CA GLN A 35 -7.84 -1.62 12.19
C GLN A 35 -8.99 -0.76 12.72
N ASP A 36 -8.74 0.13 13.69
CA ASP A 36 -9.74 0.98 14.34
C ASP A 36 -10.02 2.29 13.58
N LEU A 37 -8.99 3.00 13.10
CA LEU A 37 -9.17 4.24 12.33
C LEU A 37 -9.34 3.99 10.83
N GLY A 38 -8.87 2.84 10.34
CA GLY A 38 -9.20 2.35 9.01
C GLY A 38 -8.85 3.33 7.89
N PHE A 39 -7.62 3.87 7.83
CA PHE A 39 -7.21 4.76 6.73
C PHE A 39 -7.59 4.20 5.35
N LEU A 40 -7.42 2.89 5.14
CA LEU A 40 -7.76 2.21 3.88
C LEU A 40 -9.17 1.61 3.82
N ASN A 41 -9.94 1.74 4.90
CA ASN A 41 -11.36 1.38 4.97
C ASN A 41 -11.99 2.09 6.18
N PRO A 42 -12.48 3.33 6.02
CA PRO A 42 -12.99 4.12 7.14
C PRO A 42 -14.30 3.58 7.75
N ARG A 43 -14.89 2.53 7.16
CA ARG A 43 -16.13 1.87 7.62
C ARG A 43 -17.26 2.89 7.81
N ASP A 44 -17.85 2.92 9.01
CA ASP A 44 -18.95 3.79 9.41
C ASP A 44 -18.45 5.05 10.16
N SER A 45 -17.14 5.35 10.08
CA SER A 45 -16.58 6.58 10.68
C SER A 45 -17.20 7.81 10.04
N GLU A 46 -17.47 8.85 10.83
CA GLU A 46 -17.88 10.13 10.28
C GLU A 46 -16.70 10.76 9.53
N LEU A 47 -16.88 10.96 8.23
CA LEU A 47 -15.87 11.53 7.35
C LEU A 47 -16.17 13.00 7.11
N THR A 48 -15.15 13.83 7.21
CA THR A 48 -15.25 15.27 6.95
C THR A 48 -15.53 15.55 5.47
N LEU A 49 -15.11 14.63 4.59
CA LEU A 49 -15.36 14.67 3.16
C LEU A 49 -16.42 13.65 2.77
N LEU A 50 -17.40 14.06 1.97
CA LEU A 50 -18.46 13.19 1.48
C LEU A 50 -17.89 12.20 0.45
N THR A 51 -17.56 10.99 0.90
CA THR A 51 -16.98 9.95 0.04
C THR A 51 -17.80 8.68 0.17
N ASP A 52 -18.22 8.09 -0.96
CA ASP A 52 -18.89 6.78 -0.93
C ASP A 52 -17.85 5.69 -0.67
N VAL A 53 -17.77 5.22 0.58
CA VAL A 53 -16.80 4.20 1.01
C VAL A 53 -17.00 2.87 0.26
N ASN A 54 -18.19 2.60 -0.27
CA ASN A 54 -18.49 1.32 -0.90
C ASN A 54 -17.86 1.15 -2.29
N ILE A 55 -17.62 2.23 -3.02
CA ILE A 55 -17.02 2.17 -4.36
C ILE A 55 -15.49 2.00 -4.33
N HIS A 56 -14.87 2.22 -3.17
CA HIS A 56 -13.42 2.10 -2.97
C HIS A 56 -13.01 0.76 -2.33
N ARG A 57 -13.89 -0.26 -2.33
CA ARG A 57 -13.55 -1.58 -1.77
C ARG A 57 -12.61 -2.36 -2.68
N ILE A 58 -11.60 -3.01 -2.08
CA ILE A 58 -10.65 -3.88 -2.77
C ILE A 58 -10.62 -5.28 -2.13
N ILE A 59 -10.37 -6.29 -2.96
CA ILE A 59 -10.00 -7.64 -2.50
C ILE A 59 -8.49 -7.78 -2.60
N ARG A 60 -7.80 -8.01 -1.47
CA ARG A 60 -6.33 -8.17 -1.44
C ARG A 60 -5.93 -9.64 -1.47
N ARG A 61 -4.98 -9.98 -2.33
CA ARG A 61 -4.39 -11.33 -2.51
C ARG A 61 -2.87 -11.24 -2.61
N SER A 62 -2.29 -10.47 -1.70
CA SER A 62 -0.86 -10.20 -1.63
C SER A 62 -0.06 -11.36 -1.06
N SER A 63 1.25 -11.39 -1.33
CA SER A 63 2.21 -12.35 -0.76
C SER A 63 3.50 -11.65 -0.36
N THR A 64 4.12 -12.06 0.74
CA THR A 64 5.39 -11.52 1.22
C THR A 64 6.58 -12.25 0.59
N PHE A 65 7.70 -11.55 0.44
CA PHE A 65 8.95 -12.13 -0.05
C PHE A 65 10.14 -11.72 0.81
N GLY A 66 11.23 -12.47 0.68
CA GLY A 66 12.47 -12.25 1.42
C GLY A 66 12.59 -13.09 2.69
N PRO A 67 13.73 -12.96 3.39
CA PRO A 67 13.95 -13.65 4.65
C PRO A 67 12.95 -13.20 5.71
N VAL A 68 12.51 -14.15 6.55
CA VAL A 68 11.65 -13.87 7.71
C VAL A 68 12.40 -12.95 8.67
N TYR A 69 11.67 -12.05 9.32
CA TYR A 69 12.23 -11.22 10.39
C TYR A 69 12.82 -12.10 11.49
N SER A 70 13.96 -11.69 12.02
CA SER A 70 14.62 -12.31 13.15
C SER A 70 15.17 -11.19 14.06
N GLU A 71 15.26 -11.45 15.36
CA GLU A 71 15.60 -10.42 16.37
C GLU A 71 17.05 -9.94 16.29
N ASP A 72 17.92 -10.68 15.60
CA ASP A 72 19.31 -10.30 15.30
C ASP A 72 19.43 -9.23 14.20
N VAL A 73 18.35 -8.95 13.47
CA VAL A 73 18.35 -7.92 12.42
C VAL A 73 18.44 -6.53 13.05
N THR A 74 19.51 -5.81 12.73
CA THR A 74 19.75 -4.44 13.21
C THR A 74 19.38 -3.40 12.15
N PRO A 75 19.23 -2.11 12.51
CA PRO A 75 19.05 -1.04 11.53
C PRO A 75 20.19 -0.97 10.49
N GLN A 76 21.40 -1.44 10.84
CA GLN A 76 22.53 -1.53 9.92
C GLN A 76 22.34 -2.60 8.85
N ASP A 77 21.41 -3.55 9.05
CA ASP A 77 21.07 -4.60 8.10
C ASP A 77 19.94 -4.21 7.16
N ASP A 78 19.41 -3.00 7.34
CA ASP A 78 18.38 -2.46 6.46
C ASP A 78 18.86 -2.34 5.01
N GLY A 79 18.01 -2.78 4.08
CA GLY A 79 18.33 -2.81 2.66
C GLY A 79 19.41 -3.81 2.22
N LYS A 80 20.01 -4.60 3.13
CA LYS A 80 20.99 -5.64 2.75
C LYS A 80 20.35 -6.89 2.15
N ALA A 81 19.16 -7.23 2.63
CA ALA A 81 18.40 -8.38 2.14
C ALA A 81 17.04 -7.92 1.64
N ASP A 82 16.72 -8.29 0.40
CA ASP A 82 15.45 -7.94 -0.23
C ASP A 82 14.29 -8.62 0.50
N ARG A 83 13.45 -7.79 1.14
CA ARG A 83 12.21 -8.20 1.80
C ARG A 83 11.09 -7.21 1.53
N GLY A 84 9.87 -7.71 1.51
CA GLY A 84 8.74 -6.87 1.15
C GLY A 84 7.44 -7.65 0.94
N ILE A 85 6.54 -7.00 0.21
CA ILE A 85 5.25 -7.53 -0.17
C ILE A 85 4.99 -7.28 -1.65
N PHE A 86 4.52 -8.31 -2.35
CA PHE A 86 3.80 -8.16 -3.60
C PHE A 86 2.37 -7.77 -3.24
N PHE A 87 2.08 -6.48 -3.29
CA PHE A 87 0.76 -5.96 -3.03
C PHE A 87 -0.12 -6.18 -4.26
N ILE A 88 -1.01 -7.17 -4.16
CA ILE A 88 -1.92 -7.56 -5.24
C ILE A 88 -3.34 -7.32 -4.75
N PHE A 89 -4.09 -6.52 -5.50
CA PHE A 89 -5.50 -6.34 -5.22
C PHE A 89 -6.34 -6.38 -6.49
N ILE A 90 -7.63 -6.54 -6.28
CA ILE A 90 -8.65 -6.70 -7.30
C ILE A 90 -9.76 -5.69 -7.01
N SER A 91 -10.13 -4.90 -8.02
CA SER A 91 -11.28 -4.00 -8.00
C SER A 91 -11.96 -3.93 -9.37
N ALA A 92 -13.25 -3.59 -9.37
CA ALA A 92 -13.98 -3.29 -10.59
C ALA A 92 -13.51 -1.96 -11.21
N ARG A 93 -13.01 -1.03 -10.39
CA ARG A 93 -12.55 0.31 -10.76
C ARG A 93 -11.13 0.56 -10.23
N ALA A 94 -10.21 -0.38 -10.46
CA ALA A 94 -8.92 -0.38 -9.76
C ALA A 94 -8.13 0.92 -9.91
N TYR A 95 -8.20 1.57 -11.08
CA TYR A 95 -7.56 2.87 -11.32
C TYR A 95 -8.10 3.94 -10.36
N ASP A 96 -9.42 4.18 -10.36
CA ASP A 96 -10.02 5.19 -9.49
C ASP A 96 -9.88 4.82 -8.01
N THR A 97 -9.98 3.52 -7.68
CA THR A 97 -9.86 3.06 -6.30
C THR A 97 -8.48 3.36 -5.73
N ILE A 98 -7.41 3.03 -6.46
CA ILE A 98 -6.05 3.21 -5.94
C ILE A 98 -5.61 4.67 -5.99
N GLU A 99 -5.99 5.42 -7.02
CA GLU A 99 -5.70 6.85 -7.09
C GLU A 99 -6.33 7.58 -5.92
N PHE A 100 -7.61 7.30 -5.64
CA PHE A 100 -8.31 7.87 -4.50
C PHE A 100 -7.69 7.46 -3.16
N MET A 101 -7.38 6.17 -2.97
CA MET A 101 -6.68 5.71 -1.75
C MET A 101 -5.35 6.43 -1.55
N GLN A 102 -4.54 6.54 -2.61
CA GLN A 102 -3.22 7.17 -2.52
C GLN A 102 -3.32 8.68 -2.24
N GLN A 103 -4.21 9.40 -2.94
CA GLN A 103 -4.32 10.85 -2.82
C GLN A 103 -5.01 11.27 -1.52
N GLU A 104 -6.16 10.68 -1.22
CA GLU A 104 -7.05 11.17 -0.16
C GLU A 104 -6.89 10.44 1.16
N TRP A 105 -6.57 9.15 1.14
CA TRP A 105 -6.49 8.35 2.38
C TRP A 105 -5.05 8.14 2.86
N ILE A 106 -4.09 7.95 1.96
CA ILE A 106 -2.71 7.64 2.32
C ILE A 106 -1.89 8.92 2.49
N ASN A 107 -1.96 9.84 1.53
CA ASN A 107 -1.11 11.03 1.51
C ASN A 107 -1.76 12.30 2.08
N ARG A 108 -3.04 12.23 2.48
CA ARG A 108 -3.78 13.33 3.12
C ARG A 108 -4.52 12.80 4.34
N GLY A 109 -4.43 13.51 5.46
CA GLY A 109 -5.16 13.19 6.69
C GLY A 109 -6.50 13.94 6.80
N ASN A 110 -6.81 14.79 5.82
CA ASN A 110 -7.91 15.74 5.90
C ASN A 110 -9.31 15.07 5.94
N PHE A 111 -9.43 13.84 5.43
CA PHE A 111 -10.70 13.09 5.46
C PHE A 111 -11.17 12.76 6.90
N VAL A 112 -10.26 12.80 7.87
CA VAL A 112 -10.51 12.60 9.32
C VAL A 112 -10.00 13.78 10.17
N ASP A 113 -9.85 14.97 9.58
CA ASP A 113 -9.40 16.18 10.28
C ASP A 113 -8.00 16.06 10.94
N LEU A 114 -7.11 15.26 10.34
CA LEU A 114 -5.71 15.12 10.75
C LEU A 114 -4.76 16.06 9.98
N GLY A 115 -5.30 17.00 9.21
CA GLY A 115 -4.52 17.97 8.43
C GLY A 115 -3.56 17.31 7.44
N GLU A 116 -2.27 17.61 7.57
CA GLU A 116 -1.19 17.11 6.72
C GLU A 116 -0.60 15.75 7.18
N GLU A 117 -1.16 15.13 8.23
CA GLU A 117 -0.73 13.79 8.65
C GLU A 117 -0.99 12.77 7.54
N ARG A 118 -0.01 11.90 7.29
CA ARG A 118 -0.06 10.83 6.27
C ARG A 118 -0.15 9.48 6.96
N ASP A 119 -0.55 8.44 6.22
CA ASP A 119 -0.50 7.08 6.74
C ASP A 119 0.93 6.74 7.19
N PRO A 120 1.12 6.23 8.42
CA PRO A 120 2.44 6.02 8.99
C PRO A 120 3.18 4.81 8.42
N ILE A 121 2.51 3.93 7.65
CA ILE A 121 3.09 2.70 7.09
C ILE A 121 3.29 2.81 5.59
N VAL A 122 2.25 3.21 4.86
CA VAL A 122 2.24 3.27 3.39
C VAL A 122 2.43 4.67 2.82
N GLY A 123 2.23 5.71 3.65
CA GLY A 123 2.45 7.10 3.25
C GLY A 123 3.90 7.36 2.83
N LEU A 124 4.06 8.18 1.80
CA LEU A 124 5.37 8.70 1.43
C LEU A 124 5.63 9.93 2.31
N HIS A 125 6.69 9.90 3.10
CA HIS A 125 7.17 11.00 3.94
C HIS A 125 8.46 11.55 3.33
N GLU A 126 8.40 12.75 2.73
CA GLU A 126 9.57 13.44 2.16
C GLU A 126 10.51 13.97 3.25
N GLU A 127 9.91 14.42 4.35
CA GLU A 127 10.54 14.78 5.61
C GLU A 127 9.91 13.94 6.73
N ASP A 128 10.57 13.86 7.88
CA ASP A 128 10.06 13.17 9.07
C ASP A 128 8.67 13.70 9.45
N GLY A 129 7.66 12.83 9.37
CA GLY A 129 6.26 13.16 9.57
C GLY A 129 5.80 13.03 11.03
N GLN A 130 4.53 13.33 11.24
CA GLN A 130 3.82 13.17 12.51
C GLN A 130 2.68 12.18 12.35
N PHE A 131 2.38 11.45 13.42
CA PHE A 131 1.26 10.55 13.50
C PHE A 131 0.56 10.66 14.85
N THR A 132 -0.72 10.95 14.82
CA THR A 132 -1.56 11.03 16.02
C THR A 132 -2.32 9.73 16.24
N ILE A 133 -2.25 9.23 17.48
CA ILE A 133 -3.02 8.11 18.01
C ILE A 133 -4.05 8.68 19.01
N PRO A 134 -5.34 8.81 18.66
CA PRO A 134 -6.48 8.90 19.55
C PRO A 134 -6.34 7.91 20.68
N GLN A 135 -6.30 8.49 21.87
CA GLN A 135 -6.25 7.77 23.12
C GLN A 135 -7.02 8.61 24.12
N THR A 136 -7.80 7.94 24.96
CA THR A 136 -8.47 8.58 26.09
C THR A 136 -7.55 8.48 27.31
N PRO A 137 -7.35 9.55 28.11
CA PRO A 137 -7.99 10.87 28.02
C PRO A 137 -7.31 11.87 27.07
N VAL A 138 -6.07 11.62 26.65
CA VAL A 138 -5.32 12.54 25.78
C VAL A 138 -4.68 11.77 24.62
N ARG A 139 -4.83 12.32 23.41
CA ARG A 139 -4.19 11.81 22.20
C ARG A 139 -2.67 11.72 22.36
N LYS A 140 -2.07 10.67 21.82
CA LYS A 140 -0.62 10.49 21.76
C LYS A 140 -0.11 10.88 20.37
N ARG A 141 0.81 11.84 20.29
CA ARG A 141 1.49 12.18 19.04
C ARG A 141 2.85 11.49 18.97
N VAL A 142 3.18 10.96 17.81
CA VAL A 142 4.47 10.37 17.48
C VAL A 142 5.09 11.23 16.39
N ASP A 143 6.24 11.83 16.69
CA ASP A 143 7.06 12.59 15.73
C ASP A 143 8.16 11.69 15.15
N GLY A 144 8.76 12.08 14.03
CA GLY A 144 9.86 11.33 13.42
C GLY A 144 9.40 10.14 12.57
N VAL A 145 8.17 10.19 12.05
CA VAL A 145 7.62 9.09 11.24
C VAL A 145 8.27 9.13 9.85
N GLN A 146 8.94 8.04 9.50
CA GLN A 146 9.68 7.92 8.25
C GLN A 146 8.97 7.03 7.24
N THR A 147 9.43 7.10 6.00
CA THR A 147 8.98 6.19 4.95
C THR A 147 9.56 4.80 5.18
N PHE A 148 8.70 3.81 5.48
CA PHE A 148 9.11 2.42 5.71
C PHE A 148 9.04 1.52 4.48
N ASN A 149 8.50 2.02 3.38
CA ASN A 149 8.28 1.26 2.16
C ASN A 149 8.85 1.97 0.93
N VAL A 150 9.36 1.20 -0.02
CA VAL A 150 9.81 1.71 -1.31
C VAL A 150 9.11 0.93 -2.42
N MET A 151 8.28 1.62 -3.21
CA MET A 151 7.72 1.06 -4.43
C MET A 151 8.85 0.83 -5.44
N LYS A 152 9.02 -0.42 -5.88
CA LYS A 152 10.00 -0.79 -6.91
C LYS A 152 9.40 -0.86 -8.30
N GLY A 153 8.08 -1.02 -8.36
CA GLY A 153 7.33 -1.00 -9.60
C GLY A 153 5.92 -1.51 -9.35
N GLY A 154 5.10 -1.39 -10.38
CA GLY A 154 3.81 -2.03 -10.42
C GLY A 154 3.14 -1.87 -11.77
N GLU A 155 2.14 -2.69 -12.01
CA GLU A 155 1.42 -2.73 -13.28
C GLU A 155 -0.09 -2.87 -13.07
N TYR A 156 -0.87 -2.30 -13.99
CA TYR A 156 -2.31 -2.52 -14.06
C TYR A 156 -2.62 -3.62 -15.08
N LEU A 157 -3.13 -4.72 -14.58
CA LEU A 157 -3.45 -5.92 -15.34
C LEU A 157 -4.97 -6.09 -15.44
N PHE A 158 -5.45 -6.58 -16.58
CA PHE A 158 -6.83 -6.99 -16.71
C PHE A 158 -6.95 -8.50 -16.53
N MET A 159 -7.82 -8.93 -15.63
CA MET A 159 -8.21 -10.33 -15.47
C MET A 159 -9.52 -10.58 -16.25
N PRO A 160 -9.45 -11.18 -17.46
CA PRO A 160 -10.61 -11.55 -18.24
C PRO A 160 -11.38 -12.72 -17.61
N SER A 161 -12.64 -12.88 -18.00
CA SER A 161 -13.42 -14.08 -17.66
C SER A 161 -12.89 -15.31 -18.41
N LEU A 162 -13.22 -16.50 -17.91
CA LEU A 162 -12.91 -17.75 -18.63
C LEU A 162 -13.54 -17.80 -20.03
N SER A 163 -14.73 -17.22 -20.22
CA SER A 163 -15.36 -17.12 -21.53
C SER A 163 -14.59 -16.21 -22.49
N ALA A 164 -14.10 -15.08 -22.02
CA ALA A 164 -13.27 -14.18 -22.81
C ALA A 164 -11.93 -14.83 -23.18
N LEU A 165 -11.29 -15.55 -22.24
CA LEU A 165 -10.07 -16.31 -22.52
C LEU A 165 -10.27 -17.38 -23.60
N LYS A 166 -11.38 -18.13 -23.54
CA LYS A 166 -11.75 -19.10 -24.58
C LYS A 166 -11.94 -18.43 -25.93
N TRP A 167 -12.67 -17.32 -25.97
CA TRP A 167 -12.88 -16.55 -27.19
C TRP A 167 -11.56 -16.04 -27.80
N ILE A 168 -10.64 -15.52 -26.97
CA ILE A 168 -9.30 -15.09 -27.42
C ILE A 168 -8.49 -16.26 -27.97
N ALA A 169 -8.55 -17.41 -27.31
CA ALA A 169 -7.83 -18.62 -27.75
C ALA A 169 -8.36 -19.16 -29.09
N ASP A 170 -9.68 -19.15 -29.28
CA ASP A 170 -10.35 -19.63 -30.49
C ASP A 170 -10.19 -18.67 -31.69
N ALA A 171 -9.98 -17.37 -31.43
CA ALA A 171 -9.89 -16.35 -32.47
C ALA A 171 -8.73 -16.54 -33.46
N GLY A 172 -7.77 -17.41 -33.15
CA GLY A 172 -6.63 -17.76 -34.01
C GLY A 172 -5.67 -16.59 -34.21
N TRP A 173 -4.41 -16.74 -33.78
CA TRP A 173 -3.41 -15.71 -34.00
C TRP A 173 -3.00 -15.66 -35.48
N LYS A 174 -3.56 -14.72 -36.26
CA LYS A 174 -3.08 -14.43 -37.61
C LYS A 174 -1.76 -13.67 -37.51
N ARG A 175 -0.62 -14.36 -37.70
CA ARG A 175 0.64 -13.65 -37.99
C ARG A 175 0.47 -12.93 -39.32
N GLN A 176 0.57 -11.61 -39.30
CA GLN A 176 0.96 -10.90 -40.51
C GLN A 176 2.37 -11.38 -40.89
N PRO A 177 2.59 -11.88 -42.11
CA PRO A 177 3.96 -12.10 -42.58
C PRO A 177 4.67 -10.75 -42.53
N ALA A 178 5.90 -10.76 -41.98
CA ALA A 178 6.77 -9.60 -42.07
C ALA A 178 6.87 -9.20 -43.54
N ASP A 179 6.52 -7.96 -43.80
CA ASP A 179 6.72 -7.19 -45.01
C ASP A 179 7.96 -7.62 -45.79
N ALA A 180 7.74 -8.47 -46.80
CA ALA A 180 8.71 -8.81 -47.84
C ALA A 180 8.81 -7.69 -48.89
N SER A 181 8.99 -6.44 -48.45
CA SER A 181 9.21 -5.28 -49.33
C SER A 181 10.44 -4.50 -48.87
N ALA A 182 11.60 -5.15 -48.98
CA ALA A 182 12.87 -4.49 -49.17
C ALA A 182 13.54 -5.11 -50.40
N GLN A 183 13.11 -4.66 -51.58
CA GLN A 183 13.83 -4.79 -52.85
C GLN A 183 13.73 -3.45 -53.57
#